data_AF-A0A7Z9HDM2-F1
#
_entry.id   AF-A0A7Z9HDM2-F1
#
_cell.length_a   1.000
_cell.length_b   1.000
_cell.length_c   1.000
_cell.angle_alpha   90.00
_cell.angle_beta   90.00
_cell.angle_gamma   90.00
#
_symmetry.space_group_name_H-M   'P 1'
#
loop_
_entity.id
_entity.type
_entity.pdbx_description
1 polymer ?
#
loop_
_entity_poly.entity_id
_entity_poly.type
_entity_poly.pdbx_seq_one_letter_code
_entity_poly.pdbx_strand_id
1 'polypeptide(L)'
;LVAPILMADPSANITAVWLGVMIGINLQTSFLTPPFGFALFYLRGVAPPEVKTLHIYRGVVAFIILQLVGLAIAGYFPPLVNYLPNRMYLTSDNAPPPINPKLQKCIEEITFPFYAEHENDIRAGVDAISQVNVEYLPDKYKKALKTSQLQVLATFDLVEAVHQSDQHLNEFIPSYEDLHQLVRRTQFEVRKIEYDIHELEQRKMRLERNVNSVDALIMKQIGESIETFQGMIDELEKKIPSQWLSEREKFEKLNKEARSARQKYRRNSDSAYEPLSQLGAILLQTPMLINIENQLKSIKSVIEEEQPDSAMQRIKEIESSLGSIAGASPIKSKFSKARRALKGKKPNVENALKHWQNGMAIYFQEINWRQLAVNELAQPLANYELLLKDSIGLRMQKKLNKDQALAVATCKSSHEDISLFF
;
A
#
# COMPACT_ATOMS: atom_id res chain seq x y z
N LEU A 1 -6.37 9.36 -29.92
CA LEU A 1 -6.77 9.36 -28.48
C LEU A 1 -7.22 7.96 -28.10
N VAL A 2 -6.28 7.02 -27.89
CA VAL A 2 -6.56 5.62 -27.47
C VAL A 2 -5.72 5.32 -26.23
N ALA A 3 -5.92 6.14 -25.20
CA ALA A 3 -5.37 5.97 -23.85
C ALA A 3 -6.41 5.60 -22.75
N PRO A 4 -7.76 5.70 -22.89
CA PRO A 4 -8.60 5.64 -21.68
C PRO A 4 -9.06 4.26 -21.16
N ILE A 5 -8.80 3.14 -21.85
CA ILE A 5 -9.32 1.83 -21.41
C ILE A 5 -8.31 1.00 -20.61
N LEU A 6 -7.01 1.07 -20.96
CA LEU A 6 -5.96 0.36 -20.22
C LEU A 6 -5.58 1.05 -18.90
N MET A 7 -6.00 2.30 -18.68
CA MET A 7 -5.85 3.02 -17.40
C MET A 7 -6.93 2.66 -16.37
N ALA A 8 -7.94 1.86 -16.74
CA ALA A 8 -9.03 1.48 -15.86
C ALA A 8 -8.69 0.31 -14.92
N ASP A 9 -7.57 -0.40 -15.14
CA ASP A 9 -7.16 -1.54 -14.32
C ASP A 9 -5.81 -1.29 -13.60
N PRO A 10 -5.83 -1.00 -12.28
CA PRO A 10 -4.63 -0.79 -11.47
C PRO A 10 -3.77 -2.03 -11.22
N SER A 11 -4.15 -3.20 -11.76
CA SER A 11 -3.49 -4.49 -11.54
C SER A 11 -2.54 -4.93 -12.67
N ALA A 12 -2.64 -4.32 -13.86
CA ALA A 12 -1.69 -4.54 -14.94
C ALA A 12 -0.36 -3.88 -14.58
N ASN A 13 0.61 -4.68 -14.16
CA ASN A 13 1.95 -4.25 -13.75
C ASN A 13 2.80 -3.65 -14.90
N ILE A 14 2.23 -3.48 -16.10
CA ILE A 14 2.76 -2.61 -17.15
C ILE A 14 2.23 -1.20 -16.86
N THR A 15 3.09 -0.37 -16.26
CA THR A 15 2.72 0.98 -15.85
C THR A 15 2.13 1.72 -17.04
N ALA A 16 0.91 2.26 -16.91
CA ALA A 16 0.27 3.04 -17.98
C ALA A 16 1.17 4.16 -18.53
N VAL A 17 2.14 4.61 -17.71
CA VAL A 17 3.23 5.50 -18.10
C VAL A 17 4.18 4.86 -19.13
N TRP A 18 4.68 3.64 -18.92
CA TRP A 18 5.53 2.93 -19.88
C TRP A 18 4.81 2.76 -21.22
N LEU A 19 3.56 2.29 -21.20
CA LEU A 19 2.77 2.15 -22.43
C LEU A 19 2.55 3.50 -23.12
N GLY A 20 2.23 4.55 -22.35
CA GLY A 20 2.08 5.91 -22.86
C GLY A 20 3.35 6.45 -23.53
N VAL A 21 4.52 6.18 -22.93
CA VAL A 21 5.82 6.55 -23.49
C VAL A 21 6.11 5.76 -24.76
N MET A 22 5.88 4.45 -24.77
CA MET A 22 6.06 3.61 -25.97
C MET A 22 5.16 4.06 -27.12
N ILE A 23 3.89 4.34 -26.85
CA ILE A 23 2.94 4.89 -27.84
C ILE A 23 3.40 6.28 -28.29
N GLY A 24 3.85 7.13 -27.37
CA GLY A 24 4.33 8.48 -27.68
C GLY A 24 5.53 8.48 -28.61
N ILE A 25 6.55 7.67 -28.32
CA ILE A 25 7.75 7.52 -29.17
C ILE A 25 7.37 6.93 -30.52
N ASN A 26 6.52 5.89 -30.55
CA ASN A 26 6.07 5.26 -31.78
C ASN A 26 5.27 6.24 -32.67
N LEU A 27 4.36 7.02 -32.08
CA LEU A 27 3.57 8.04 -32.77
C LEU A 27 4.44 9.21 -33.25
N GLN A 28 5.43 9.62 -32.48
CA GLN A 28 6.40 10.63 -32.94
C GLN A 28 7.20 10.13 -34.14
N THR A 29 7.54 8.84 -34.15
CA THR A 29 8.24 8.19 -35.27
C THR A 29 7.36 8.13 -36.51
N SER A 30 6.05 7.87 -36.36
CA SER A 30 5.14 7.81 -37.50
C SER A 30 4.99 9.16 -38.23
N PHE A 31 5.16 10.30 -37.54
CA PHE A 31 5.21 11.63 -38.17
C PHE A 31 6.45 11.88 -39.06
N LEU A 32 7.45 11.00 -39.02
CA LEU A 32 8.65 11.03 -39.87
C LEU A 32 8.64 9.97 -40.97
N THR A 33 7.65 9.07 -41.02
CA THR A 33 7.54 8.01 -42.02
C THR A 33 6.30 8.17 -42.90
N PRO A 34 6.43 8.18 -44.24
CA PRO A 34 5.27 8.13 -45.13
C PRO A 34 4.40 6.89 -44.86
N PRO A 35 3.05 6.97 -44.91
CA PRO A 35 2.21 8.06 -45.42
C PRO A 35 1.83 9.15 -44.39
N PHE A 36 2.12 8.95 -43.10
CA PHE A 36 1.77 9.88 -42.01
C PHE A 36 2.82 10.97 -41.75
N GLY A 37 3.84 11.04 -42.60
CA GLY A 37 4.99 11.93 -42.53
C GLY A 37 4.70 13.42 -42.75
N PHE A 38 3.71 14.01 -42.09
CA PHE A 38 3.30 15.41 -42.29
C PHE A 38 4.46 16.40 -42.14
N ALA A 39 5.42 16.12 -41.25
CA ALA A 39 6.63 16.94 -41.11
C ALA A 39 7.48 16.94 -42.39
N LEU A 40 7.58 15.80 -43.08
CA LEU A 40 8.28 15.68 -44.37
C LEU A 40 7.56 16.45 -45.49
N PHE A 41 6.22 16.39 -45.51
CA PHE A 41 5.42 17.12 -46.49
C PHE A 41 5.45 18.63 -46.26
N TYR A 42 5.49 19.09 -45.00
CA TYR A 42 5.69 20.50 -44.67
C TYR A 42 7.06 20.99 -45.14
N LEU A 43 8.13 20.25 -44.83
CA LEU A 43 9.49 20.54 -45.30
C LEU A 43 9.56 20.59 -46.83
N ARG A 44 8.87 19.68 -47.53
CA ARG A 44 8.80 19.73 -48.99
C ARG A 44 8.09 21.00 -49.49
N GLY A 45 7.07 21.49 -48.79
CA GLY A 45 6.32 22.70 -49.15
C GLY A 45 7.14 23.99 -49.05
N VAL A 46 8.15 24.04 -48.19
CA VAL A 46 9.04 25.20 -48.01
C VAL A 46 10.43 25.04 -48.64
N ALA A 47 10.77 23.83 -49.12
CA ALA A 47 12.07 23.53 -49.69
C ALA A 47 12.24 24.07 -51.13
N PRO A 48 13.41 24.65 -51.46
CA PRO A 48 13.75 25.06 -52.83
C PRO A 48 13.68 23.88 -53.82
N PRO A 49 13.38 24.13 -55.11
CA PRO A 49 13.23 23.07 -56.12
C PRO A 49 14.48 22.21 -56.33
N GLU A 50 15.66 22.70 -55.94
CA GLU A 50 16.93 21.97 -55.96
C GLU A 50 16.93 20.80 -54.95
N VAL A 51 16.16 20.90 -53.86
CA VAL A 51 16.05 19.86 -52.84
C VAL A 51 14.94 18.88 -53.22
N LYS A 52 15.34 17.80 -53.90
CA LYS A 52 14.46 16.68 -54.22
C LYS A 52 13.96 15.97 -52.95
N THR A 53 12.74 15.43 -53.00
CA THR A 53 12.11 14.65 -51.92
C THR A 53 13.02 13.53 -51.38
N LEU A 54 13.82 12.91 -52.24
CA LEU A 54 14.75 11.85 -51.85
C LEU A 54 15.86 12.36 -50.91
N HIS A 55 16.31 13.61 -51.05
CA HIS A 55 17.28 14.22 -50.14
C HIS A 55 16.68 14.41 -48.74
N ILE A 56 15.42 14.83 -48.69
CA ILE A 56 14.67 14.98 -47.43
C ILE A 56 14.50 13.62 -46.75
N TYR A 57 14.09 12.59 -47.49
CA TYR A 57 13.93 11.23 -46.95
C TYR A 57 15.26 10.66 -46.46
N ARG A 58 16.35 10.81 -47.22
CA ARG A 58 17.67 10.33 -46.79
C ARG A 58 18.15 11.01 -45.51
N GLY A 59 17.85 12.30 -45.34
CA GLY A 59 18.14 13.03 -44.11
C GLY A 59 17.33 12.52 -42.92
N VAL A 60 16.04 12.23 -43.11
CA VAL A 60 15.17 11.80 -42.00
C VAL A 60 15.46 10.37 -41.53
N VAL A 61 16.00 9.49 -42.38
CA VAL A 61 16.35 8.11 -42.00
C VAL A 61 17.27 8.08 -40.78
N ALA A 62 18.25 8.99 -40.68
CA ALA A 62 19.13 9.08 -39.52
C ALA A 62 18.35 9.35 -38.22
N PHE A 63 17.34 10.22 -38.27
CA PHE A 63 16.48 10.52 -37.13
C PHE A 63 15.54 9.37 -36.78
N ILE A 64 15.00 8.67 -37.78
CA ILE A 64 14.19 7.46 -37.55
C ILE A 64 15.02 6.40 -36.85
N ILE A 65 16.27 6.16 -37.28
CA ILE A 65 17.17 5.20 -36.62
C ILE A 65 17.38 5.59 -35.16
N LEU A 66 17.67 6.86 -34.86
CA LEU A 66 17.82 7.33 -33.49
C LEU A 66 16.55 7.12 -32.65
N GLN A 67 15.37 7.35 -33.23
CA GLN A 67 14.09 7.10 -32.54
C GLN A 67 13.82 5.62 -32.31
N LEU A 68 14.14 4.75 -33.27
CA LEU A 68 14.05 3.29 -33.10
C LEU A 68 15.01 2.78 -32.03
N VAL A 69 16.22 3.34 -31.94
CA VAL A 69 17.15 3.06 -30.84
C VAL A 69 16.55 3.50 -29.50
N GLY A 70 15.98 4.71 -29.43
CA GLY A 70 15.28 5.20 -28.23
C GLY A 70 14.10 4.31 -27.83
N LEU A 71 13.30 3.86 -28.81
CA LEU A 71 12.19 2.93 -28.60
C LEU A 71 12.68 1.57 -28.10
N ALA A 72 13.79 1.06 -28.65
CA ALA A 72 14.40 -0.19 -28.19
C ALA A 72 14.90 -0.05 -26.74
N ILE A 73 15.58 1.05 -26.39
CA ILE A 73 16.03 1.30 -25.02
C ILE A 73 14.85 1.36 -24.06
N ALA A 74 13.80 2.13 -24.37
CA ALA A 74 12.60 2.24 -23.54
C ALA A 74 11.83 0.91 -23.43
N GLY A 75 11.83 0.12 -24.50
CA GLY A 75 11.19 -1.19 -24.56
C GLY A 75 11.91 -2.25 -23.72
N TYR A 76 13.23 -2.34 -23.83
CA TYR A 76 14.04 -3.34 -23.11
C TYR A 76 14.40 -2.93 -21.68
N PHE A 77 14.37 -1.63 -21.35
CA PHE A 77 14.65 -1.12 -20.00
C PHE A 77 13.45 -0.35 -19.42
N PRO A 78 12.34 -1.02 -19.07
CA PRO A 78 11.21 -0.39 -18.38
C PRO A 78 11.55 0.43 -17.12
N PRO A 79 12.54 0.03 -16.28
CA PRO A 79 12.91 0.82 -15.10
C PRO A 79 13.32 2.26 -15.43
N LEU A 80 13.92 2.50 -16.59
CA LEU A 80 14.33 3.83 -17.03
C LEU A 80 13.12 4.77 -17.17
N VAL A 81 12.01 4.24 -17.69
CA VAL A 81 10.78 5.00 -17.93
C VAL A 81 9.99 5.19 -16.64
N ASN A 82 9.99 4.20 -15.76
CA ASN A 82 9.20 4.21 -14.52
C ASN A 82 9.87 4.94 -13.35
N TYR A 83 11.20 5.05 -13.35
CA TYR A 83 11.96 5.63 -12.25
C TYR A 83 11.61 7.10 -11.97
N LEU A 84 11.63 7.95 -13.00
CA LEU A 84 11.37 9.37 -12.81
C LEU A 84 9.95 9.66 -12.30
N PRO A 85 8.88 9.07 -12.87
CA PRO A 85 7.52 9.16 -12.31
C PRO A 85 7.43 8.70 -10.86
N ASN A 86 8.00 7.52 -10.53
CA ASN A 86 7.99 6.99 -9.17
C ASN A 86 8.72 7.92 -8.19
N ARG A 87 9.87 8.44 -8.58
CA ARG A 87 10.63 9.43 -7.80
C ARG A 87 9.83 10.68 -7.55
N MET A 88 9.25 11.29 -8.59
CA MET A 88 8.44 12.50 -8.44
C MET A 88 7.23 12.26 -7.53
N TYR A 89 6.54 11.14 -7.71
CA TYR A 89 5.39 10.77 -6.90
C TYR A 89 5.74 10.55 -5.42
N LEU A 90 6.77 9.75 -5.14
CA LEU A 90 7.17 9.37 -3.77
C LEU A 90 7.87 10.51 -3.00
N THR A 91 8.42 11.50 -3.70
CA THR A 91 9.00 12.70 -3.07
C THR A 91 8.02 13.89 -2.97
N SER A 92 6.82 13.76 -3.50
CA SER A 92 5.81 14.82 -3.48
C SER A 92 5.12 14.96 -2.11
N ASP A 93 4.44 16.09 -1.88
CA ASP A 93 3.64 16.31 -0.67
C ASP A 93 2.42 15.36 -0.58
N ASN A 94 1.99 14.82 -1.72
CA ASN A 94 0.90 13.85 -1.82
C ASN A 94 1.40 12.40 -1.84
N ALA A 95 2.65 12.15 -1.41
CA ALA A 95 3.22 10.82 -1.36
C ALA A 95 2.38 9.90 -0.43
N PRO A 96 2.19 8.63 -0.83
CA PRO A 96 1.47 7.67 0.01
C PRO A 96 2.27 7.37 1.29
N PRO A 97 1.58 7.09 2.41
CA PRO A 97 2.26 6.74 3.64
C PRO A 97 3.02 5.41 3.49
N PRO A 98 4.17 5.23 4.17
CA PRO A 98 4.97 4.01 4.14
C PRO A 98 4.20 2.73 4.49
N ILE A 99 3.10 2.79 5.24
CA ILE A 99 2.24 1.64 5.55
C ILE A 99 1.53 1.02 4.32
N ASN A 100 1.54 1.71 3.18
CA ASN A 100 0.87 1.25 1.96
C ASN A 100 1.35 -0.17 1.55
N PRO A 101 0.45 -1.16 1.36
CA PRO A 101 0.81 -2.52 0.98
C PRO A 101 1.70 -2.62 -0.26
N LYS A 102 1.53 -1.72 -1.24
CA LYS A 102 2.29 -1.72 -2.50
C LYS A 102 3.76 -1.34 -2.34
N LEU A 103 4.15 -0.74 -1.21
CA LEU A 103 5.51 -0.30 -0.93
C LEU A 103 6.30 -1.28 -0.07
N GLN A 104 5.63 -2.25 0.57
CA GLN A 104 6.23 -3.00 1.67
C GLN A 104 7.44 -3.82 1.26
N LYS A 105 7.38 -4.49 0.10
CA LYS A 105 8.52 -5.26 -0.42
C LYS A 105 9.76 -4.37 -0.59
N CYS A 106 9.60 -3.19 -1.17
CA CYS A 106 10.70 -2.24 -1.36
C CYS A 106 11.18 -1.58 -0.06
N ILE A 107 10.29 -1.40 0.92
CA ILE A 107 10.67 -0.94 2.25
C ILE A 107 11.52 -2.01 2.95
N GLU A 108 11.12 -3.28 2.83
CA GLU A 108 11.85 -4.43 3.38
C GLU A 108 13.27 -4.55 2.81
N GLU A 109 13.46 -4.29 1.52
CA GLU A 109 14.78 -4.23 0.87
C GLU A 109 15.73 -3.18 1.48
N ILE A 110 15.20 -2.15 2.14
CA ILE A 110 16.00 -1.13 2.82
C ILE A 110 16.15 -1.47 4.32
N THR A 111 15.08 -1.92 4.96
CA THR A 111 15.08 -2.16 6.41
C THR A 111 15.83 -3.43 6.83
N PHE A 112 15.78 -4.50 6.04
CA PHE A 112 16.43 -5.76 6.43
C PHE A 112 17.96 -5.65 6.46
N PRO A 113 18.63 -5.04 5.45
CA PRO A 113 20.06 -4.75 5.54
C PRO A 113 20.41 -3.83 6.71
N PHE A 114 19.56 -2.82 6.96
CA PHE A 114 19.76 -1.92 8.10
C PHE A 114 19.77 -2.68 9.44
N TYR A 115 18.86 -3.64 9.63
CA TYR A 115 18.84 -4.46 10.84
C TYR A 115 20.11 -5.30 11.00
N ALA A 116 20.60 -5.90 9.91
CA ALA A 116 21.83 -6.69 9.95
C ALA A 116 23.06 -5.85 10.33
N GLU A 117 23.12 -4.59 9.88
CA GLU A 117 24.23 -3.68 10.19
C GLU A 117 24.12 -3.07 11.60
N HIS A 118 22.91 -2.74 12.05
CA HIS A 118 22.66 -1.95 13.28
C HIS A 118 22.06 -2.77 14.43
N GLU A 119 22.13 -4.10 14.38
CA GLU A 119 21.55 -4.97 15.41
C GLU A 119 22.07 -4.61 16.82
N ASN A 120 23.39 -4.43 16.95
CA ASN A 120 24.02 -4.11 18.24
C ASN A 120 23.56 -2.75 18.78
N ASP A 121 23.42 -1.74 17.91
CA ASP A 121 22.98 -0.41 18.31
C ASP A 121 21.52 -0.42 18.78
N ILE A 122 20.65 -1.15 18.08
CA ILE A 122 19.25 -1.33 18.46
C ILE A 122 19.14 -2.05 19.81
N ARG A 123 19.90 -3.13 20.02
CA ARG A 123 19.94 -3.86 21.30
C ARG A 123 20.45 -2.97 22.44
N ALA A 124 21.52 -2.22 22.21
CA ALA A 124 22.03 -1.26 23.19
C ALA A 124 21.01 -0.15 23.51
N GLY A 125 20.23 0.29 22.51
CA GLY A 125 19.12 1.23 22.71
C GLY A 125 18.01 0.66 23.60
N VAL A 126 17.64 -0.62 23.41
CA VAL A 126 16.69 -1.34 24.27
C VAL A 126 17.22 -1.42 25.71
N ASP A 127 18.51 -1.76 25.87
CA ASP A 127 19.14 -1.84 27.18
C ASP A 127 19.15 -0.47 27.87
N ALA A 128 19.53 0.59 27.16
CA ALA A 128 19.56 1.94 27.70
C ALA A 128 18.18 2.43 28.17
N ILE A 129 17.12 2.23 27.37
CA ILE A 129 15.76 2.65 27.76
C ILE A 129 15.20 1.78 28.90
N SER A 130 15.65 0.52 29.03
CA SER A 130 15.21 -0.38 30.12
C SER A 130 15.69 0.05 31.50
N GLN A 131 16.80 0.81 31.58
CA GLN A 131 17.36 1.33 32.82
C GLN A 131 16.73 2.64 33.29
N VAL A 132 15.89 3.27 32.46
CA VAL A 132 15.21 4.52 32.81
C VAL A 132 14.12 4.24 33.85
N ASN A 133 14.08 5.04 34.92
CA ASN A 133 13.02 4.94 35.91
C ASN A 133 11.67 5.29 35.28
N VAL A 134 10.75 4.33 35.29
CA VAL A 134 9.39 4.47 34.75
C VAL A 134 8.31 4.13 35.77
N GLU A 135 8.64 3.95 37.05
CA GLU A 135 7.68 3.45 38.06
C GLU A 135 6.49 4.38 38.30
N TYR A 136 6.71 5.69 38.13
CA TYR A 136 5.67 6.72 38.24
C TYR A 136 4.66 6.69 37.09
N LEU A 137 4.93 5.98 35.98
CA LEU A 137 4.00 5.87 34.88
C LEU A 137 2.80 4.98 35.25
N PRO A 138 1.60 5.27 34.72
CA PRO A 138 0.48 4.35 34.79
C PRO A 138 0.82 2.96 34.22
N ASP A 139 0.28 1.90 34.83
CA ASP A 139 0.55 0.49 34.45
C ASP A 139 0.34 0.20 32.97
N LYS A 140 -0.62 0.89 32.33
CA LYS A 140 -0.87 0.81 30.90
C LYS A 140 0.40 1.13 30.09
N TYR A 141 1.08 2.24 30.40
CA TYR A 141 2.26 2.67 29.67
C TYR A 141 3.49 1.86 30.06
N LYS A 142 3.64 1.48 31.34
CA LYS A 142 4.72 0.58 31.78
C LYS A 142 4.71 -0.75 31.03
N LYS A 143 3.53 -1.41 30.97
CA LYS A 143 3.35 -2.66 30.23
C LYS A 143 3.59 -2.46 28.73
N ALA A 144 3.07 -1.38 28.15
CA ALA A 144 3.24 -1.10 26.72
C ALA A 144 4.71 -0.87 26.34
N LEU A 145 5.48 -0.12 27.15
CA LEU A 145 6.92 0.08 26.94
C LEU A 145 7.70 -1.23 27.04
N LYS A 146 7.42 -2.06 28.05
CA LYS A 146 8.07 -3.36 28.19
C LYS A 146 7.75 -4.30 27.02
N THR A 147 6.49 -4.35 26.57
CA THR A 147 6.10 -5.13 25.40
C THR A 147 6.78 -4.61 24.13
N SER A 148 6.84 -3.28 23.95
CA SER A 148 7.55 -2.64 22.84
C SER A 148 9.03 -3.07 22.80
N GLN A 149 9.74 -3.03 23.92
CA GLN A 149 11.14 -3.50 24.01
C GLN A 149 11.30 -4.96 23.59
N LEU A 150 10.43 -5.85 24.07
CA LEU A 150 10.44 -7.27 23.70
C LEU A 150 10.18 -7.47 22.20
N GLN A 151 9.25 -6.69 21.62
CA GLN A 151 8.92 -6.76 20.21
C GLN A 151 10.04 -6.20 19.33
N VAL A 152 10.73 -5.14 19.76
CA VAL A 152 11.93 -4.64 19.09
C VAL A 152 12.97 -5.76 18.99
N LEU A 153 13.29 -6.43 20.09
CA LEU A 153 14.23 -7.55 20.11
C LEU A 153 13.75 -8.75 19.27
N ALA A 154 12.46 -9.06 19.27
CA ALA A 154 11.89 -10.13 18.46
C ALA A 154 11.92 -9.83 16.94
N THR A 155 12.21 -8.60 16.54
CA THR A 155 12.25 -8.22 15.11
C THR A 155 13.31 -9.02 14.37
N PHE A 156 14.48 -9.26 14.97
CA PHE A 156 15.59 -9.98 14.33
C PHE A 156 15.20 -11.42 13.98
N ASP A 157 14.62 -12.16 14.95
CA ASP A 157 14.16 -13.53 14.73
C ASP A 157 13.03 -13.60 13.67
N LEU A 158 12.17 -12.58 13.63
CA LEU A 158 11.09 -12.51 12.64
C LEU A 158 11.61 -12.20 11.23
N VAL A 159 12.64 -11.38 11.10
CA VAL A 159 13.30 -11.09 9.82
C VAL A 159 14.02 -12.34 9.31
N GLU A 160 14.70 -13.07 10.19
CA GLU A 160 15.31 -14.36 9.85
C GLU A 160 14.26 -15.37 9.39
N ALA A 161 13.12 -15.47 10.08
CA ALA A 161 12.01 -16.33 9.66
C ALA A 161 11.44 -15.94 8.28
N VAL A 162 11.43 -14.63 7.93
CA VAL A 162 11.07 -14.16 6.59
C VAL A 162 12.07 -14.66 5.57
N HIS A 163 13.37 -14.44 5.81
CA HIS A 163 14.44 -14.88 4.89
C HIS A 163 14.39 -16.38 4.62
N GLN A 164 14.24 -17.20 5.66
CA GLN A 164 14.13 -18.66 5.51
C GLN A 164 12.90 -19.07 4.69
N SER A 165 11.75 -18.46 4.98
CA SER A 165 10.51 -18.77 4.24
C SER A 165 10.57 -18.33 2.76
N ASP A 166 11.20 -17.20 2.49
CA ASP A 166 11.43 -16.71 1.13
C ASP A 166 12.44 -17.58 0.39
N GLN A 167 13.50 -18.02 1.06
CA GLN A 167 14.49 -18.92 0.48
C GLN A 167 13.85 -20.24 0.05
N HIS A 168 13.08 -20.89 0.93
CA HIS A 168 12.39 -22.14 0.58
C HIS A 168 11.43 -21.97 -0.61
N LEU A 169 10.73 -20.83 -0.70
CA LEU A 169 9.86 -20.53 -1.83
C LEU A 169 10.67 -20.32 -3.12
N ASN A 170 11.73 -19.51 -3.06
CA ASN A 170 12.57 -19.17 -4.20
C ASN A 170 13.34 -20.38 -4.75
N GLU A 171 13.75 -21.32 -3.90
CA GLU A 171 14.36 -22.58 -4.31
C GLU A 171 13.37 -23.50 -5.03
N PHE A 172 12.08 -23.44 -4.69
CA PHE A 172 11.04 -24.26 -5.31
C PHE A 172 10.55 -23.69 -6.66
N ILE A 173 10.53 -22.35 -6.79
CA ILE A 173 9.99 -21.63 -7.96
C ILE A 173 10.48 -22.16 -9.31
N PRO A 174 11.79 -22.35 -9.56
CA PRO A 174 12.28 -22.77 -10.88
C PRO A 174 11.70 -24.10 -11.35
N SER A 175 11.51 -25.06 -10.43
CA SER A 175 10.93 -26.37 -10.75
C SER A 175 9.42 -26.33 -11.00
N TYR A 176 8.73 -25.37 -10.37
CA TYR A 176 7.29 -25.19 -10.47
C TYR A 176 6.90 -24.36 -11.69
N GLU A 177 7.74 -23.41 -12.10
CA GLU A 177 7.47 -22.46 -13.18
C GLU A 177 7.17 -23.15 -14.51
N ASP A 178 8.02 -24.07 -14.95
CA ASP A 178 7.84 -24.79 -16.22
C ASP A 178 6.52 -25.58 -16.24
N LEU A 179 6.24 -26.27 -15.13
CA LEU A 179 5.01 -27.05 -14.95
C LEU A 179 3.78 -26.13 -14.95
N HIS A 180 3.86 -25.00 -14.25
CA HIS A 180 2.81 -24.00 -14.17
C HIS A 180 2.50 -23.42 -15.56
N GLN A 181 3.52 -22.95 -16.29
CA GLN A 181 3.35 -22.36 -17.62
C GLN A 181 2.73 -23.36 -18.60
N LEU A 182 3.17 -24.63 -18.59
CA LEU A 182 2.58 -25.68 -19.41
C LEU A 182 1.08 -25.85 -19.12
N VAL A 183 0.72 -26.00 -17.85
CA VAL A 183 -0.68 -26.23 -17.47
C VAL A 183 -1.53 -24.99 -17.77
N ARG A 184 -1.04 -23.78 -17.51
CA ARG A 184 -1.76 -22.55 -17.82
C ARG A 184 -1.99 -22.36 -19.30
N ARG A 185 -1.00 -22.69 -20.14
CA ARG A 185 -1.16 -22.66 -21.60
C ARG A 185 -2.22 -23.66 -22.05
N THR A 186 -2.19 -24.88 -21.53
CA THR A 186 -3.22 -25.90 -21.84
C THR A 186 -4.61 -25.45 -21.40
N GLN A 187 -4.77 -24.93 -20.19
CA GLN A 187 -6.03 -24.39 -19.69
C GLN A 187 -6.52 -23.17 -20.46
N PHE A 188 -5.62 -22.38 -21.03
CA PHE A 188 -5.99 -21.26 -21.89
C PHE A 188 -6.57 -21.76 -23.22
N GLU A 189 -5.94 -22.75 -23.86
CA GLU A 189 -6.46 -23.36 -25.10
C GLU A 189 -7.81 -24.06 -24.86
N VAL A 190 -7.97 -24.79 -23.75
CA VAL A 190 -9.24 -25.40 -23.37
C VAL A 190 -10.33 -24.34 -23.23
N ARG A 191 -10.08 -23.25 -22.48
CA ARG A 191 -11.04 -22.14 -22.31
C ARG A 191 -11.44 -21.47 -23.63
N LYS A 192 -10.53 -21.40 -24.60
CA LYS A 192 -10.82 -20.88 -25.94
C LYS A 192 -11.78 -21.81 -26.69
N ILE A 193 -11.52 -23.12 -26.65
CA ILE A 193 -12.39 -24.11 -27.29
C ILE A 193 -13.76 -24.16 -26.59
N GLU A 194 -13.81 -24.08 -25.26
CA GLU A 194 -15.06 -23.98 -24.49
C GLU A 194 -15.89 -22.76 -24.91
N TYR A 195 -15.24 -21.62 -25.15
CA TYR A 195 -15.90 -20.42 -25.67
C TYR A 195 -16.50 -20.66 -27.07
N ASP A 196 -15.74 -21.29 -27.96
CA ASP A 196 -16.20 -21.63 -29.32
C ASP A 196 -17.37 -22.62 -29.29
N ILE A 197 -17.33 -23.64 -28.41
CA ILE A 197 -18.44 -24.57 -28.16
C ILE A 197 -19.67 -23.79 -27.70
N HIS A 198 -19.51 -22.90 -26.71
CA HIS A 198 -20.62 -22.11 -26.20
C HIS A 198 -21.24 -21.21 -27.28
N GLU A 199 -20.46 -20.59 -28.17
CA GLU A 199 -20.99 -19.85 -29.32
C GLU A 199 -21.77 -20.75 -30.29
N LEU A 200 -21.26 -21.95 -30.57
CA LEU A 200 -21.92 -22.93 -31.42
C LEU A 200 -23.23 -23.44 -30.81
N GLU A 201 -23.26 -23.72 -29.51
CA GLU A 201 -24.46 -24.09 -28.78
C GLU A 201 -25.51 -22.98 -28.81
N GLN A 202 -25.09 -21.72 -28.58
CA GLN A 202 -26.00 -20.59 -28.72
C GLN A 202 -26.56 -20.45 -30.12
N ARG A 203 -25.74 -20.65 -31.16
CA ARG A 203 -26.18 -20.63 -32.54
C ARG A 203 -27.18 -21.75 -32.82
N LYS A 204 -26.91 -22.97 -32.36
CA LYS A 204 -27.81 -24.12 -32.46
C LYS A 204 -29.16 -23.83 -31.82
N MET A 205 -29.18 -23.32 -30.58
CA MET A 205 -30.42 -22.94 -29.88
C MET A 205 -31.23 -21.87 -30.63
N ARG A 206 -30.58 -20.90 -31.28
CA ARG A 206 -31.26 -19.87 -32.08
C ARG A 206 -31.88 -20.46 -33.35
N LEU A 207 -31.20 -21.41 -33.99
CA LEU A 207 -31.69 -22.12 -35.17
C LEU A 207 -32.84 -23.06 -34.83
N GLU A 208 -32.79 -23.78 -33.71
CA GLU A 208 -33.89 -24.64 -33.23
C GLU A 208 -35.20 -23.88 -33.01
N ARG A 209 -35.12 -22.57 -32.71
CA ARG A 209 -36.29 -21.70 -32.53
C ARG A 209 -36.88 -21.18 -33.85
N ASN A 210 -36.14 -21.27 -34.95
CA ASN A 210 -36.56 -20.77 -36.26
C ASN A 210 -36.92 -21.99 -37.14
N VAL A 211 -38.19 -22.12 -37.54
CA VAL A 211 -38.73 -23.38 -38.09
C VAL A 211 -38.62 -23.39 -39.63
N ASN A 212 -37.41 -23.41 -40.20
CA ASN A 212 -37.21 -23.58 -41.64
C ASN A 212 -36.39 -24.85 -41.97
N SER A 213 -36.68 -25.50 -43.09
CA SER A 213 -36.11 -26.82 -43.45
C SER A 213 -34.60 -26.83 -43.74
N VAL A 214 -33.98 -25.65 -43.93
CA VAL A 214 -32.54 -25.48 -44.15
C VAL A 214 -31.73 -25.69 -42.85
N ASP A 215 -32.40 -25.68 -41.69
CA ASP A 215 -31.75 -25.71 -40.39
C ASP A 215 -31.23 -27.11 -40.00
N ALA A 216 -31.78 -28.21 -40.55
CA ALA A 216 -31.43 -29.58 -40.15
C ALA A 216 -29.97 -29.98 -40.46
N LEU A 217 -29.47 -29.66 -41.66
CA LEU A 217 -28.09 -29.96 -42.04
C LEU A 217 -27.09 -29.12 -41.24
N ILE A 218 -27.40 -27.84 -41.04
CA ILE A 218 -26.58 -26.90 -40.28
C ILE A 218 -26.52 -27.32 -38.81
N MET A 219 -27.65 -27.73 -38.21
CA MET A 219 -27.68 -28.24 -36.84
C MET A 219 -26.84 -29.52 -36.68
N LYS A 220 -26.86 -30.42 -37.67
CA LYS A 220 -26.02 -31.61 -37.67
C LYS A 220 -24.52 -31.26 -37.71
N GLN A 221 -24.12 -30.36 -38.61
CA GLN A 221 -22.74 -29.89 -38.73
C GLN A 221 -22.26 -29.18 -37.45
N ILE A 222 -23.12 -28.39 -36.81
CA ILE A 222 -22.81 -27.76 -35.52
C ILE A 222 -22.59 -28.83 -34.44
N GLY A 223 -23.45 -29.85 -34.39
CA GLY A 223 -23.29 -30.98 -33.47
C GLY A 223 -21.96 -31.72 -33.66
N GLU A 224 -21.62 -32.07 -34.89
CA GLU A 224 -20.34 -32.73 -35.24
C GLU A 224 -19.13 -31.86 -34.87
N SER A 225 -19.23 -30.53 -35.04
CA SER A 225 -18.18 -29.59 -34.64
C SER A 225 -18.00 -29.52 -33.14
N ILE A 226 -19.10 -29.52 -32.36
CA ILE A 226 -19.06 -29.54 -30.89
C ILE A 226 -18.40 -30.84 -30.40
N GLU A 227 -18.77 -32.00 -30.95
CA GLU A 227 -18.16 -33.28 -30.59
C GLU A 227 -16.65 -33.29 -30.91
N THR A 228 -16.26 -32.74 -32.06
CA THR A 228 -14.84 -32.59 -32.43
C THR A 228 -14.09 -31.73 -31.41
N PHE A 229 -14.66 -30.60 -31.02
CA PHE A 229 -14.08 -29.70 -30.02
C PHE A 229 -14.01 -30.33 -28.63
N GLN A 230 -15.01 -31.13 -28.23
CA GLN A 230 -14.97 -31.91 -27.00
C GLN A 230 -13.82 -32.93 -27.01
N GLY A 231 -13.63 -33.65 -28.13
CA GLY A 231 -12.49 -34.56 -28.29
C GLY A 231 -11.13 -33.86 -28.22
N MET A 232 -11.02 -32.63 -28.75
CA MET A 232 -9.81 -31.81 -28.62
C MET A 232 -9.54 -31.40 -27.17
N ILE A 233 -10.58 -31.08 -26.40
CA ILE A 233 -10.45 -30.79 -24.96
C ILE A 233 -9.91 -32.03 -24.24
N ASP A 234 -10.48 -33.21 -24.47
CA ASP A 234 -10.04 -34.46 -23.83
C ASP A 234 -8.55 -34.77 -24.13
N GLU A 235 -8.08 -34.49 -25.35
CA GLU A 235 -6.67 -34.64 -25.71
C GLU A 235 -5.76 -33.61 -25.04
N LEU A 236 -6.23 -32.37 -24.89
CA LEU A 236 -5.49 -31.31 -24.19
C LEU A 236 -5.38 -31.60 -22.70
N GLU A 237 -6.45 -32.05 -22.05
CA GLU A 237 -6.45 -32.38 -20.63
C GLU A 237 -5.47 -33.51 -20.29
N LYS A 238 -5.31 -34.49 -21.19
CA LYS A 238 -4.30 -35.56 -21.04
C LYS A 238 -2.86 -35.05 -21.03
N LYS A 239 -2.59 -33.84 -21.55
CA LYS A 239 -1.25 -33.21 -21.50
C LYS A 239 -0.92 -32.63 -20.12
N ILE A 240 -1.90 -32.49 -19.24
CA ILE A 240 -1.68 -32.01 -17.87
C ILE A 240 -1.01 -33.13 -17.07
N PRO A 241 0.21 -32.92 -16.53
CA PRO A 241 0.88 -33.95 -15.74
C PRO A 241 0.12 -34.28 -14.45
N SER A 242 0.06 -35.56 -14.08
CA SER A 242 -0.63 -36.02 -12.85
C SER A 242 -0.08 -35.39 -11.56
N GLN A 243 1.21 -35.02 -11.56
CA GLN A 243 1.87 -34.35 -10.44
C GLN A 243 1.44 -32.89 -10.22
N TRP A 244 0.73 -32.27 -11.18
CA TRP A 244 0.34 -30.85 -11.13
C TRP A 244 -0.36 -30.46 -9.82
N LEU A 245 -1.36 -31.23 -9.40
CA LEU A 245 -2.14 -30.91 -8.20
C LEU A 245 -1.27 -30.94 -6.94
N SER A 246 -0.37 -31.91 -6.83
CA SER A 246 0.52 -32.03 -5.67
C SER A 246 1.57 -30.91 -5.65
N GLU A 247 2.19 -30.60 -6.79
CA GLU A 247 3.19 -29.52 -6.87
C GLU A 247 2.56 -28.14 -6.64
N ARG A 248 1.34 -27.91 -7.13
CA ARG A 248 0.58 -26.69 -6.85
C ARG A 248 0.24 -26.56 -5.36
N GLU A 249 -0.18 -27.62 -4.69
CA GLU A 249 -0.47 -27.59 -3.25
C GLU A 249 0.79 -27.25 -2.44
N LYS A 250 1.96 -27.80 -2.83
CA LYS A 250 3.26 -27.44 -2.23
C LYS A 250 3.57 -25.96 -2.43
N PHE A 251 3.41 -25.42 -3.65
CA PHE A 251 3.61 -24.00 -3.93
C PHE A 251 2.72 -23.12 -3.05
N GLU A 252 1.42 -23.43 -3.00
CA GLU A 252 0.44 -22.67 -2.21
C GLU A 252 0.79 -22.67 -0.71
N LYS A 253 1.29 -23.80 -0.19
CA LYS A 253 1.77 -23.91 1.18
C LYS A 253 2.99 -23.03 1.43
N LEU A 254 4.04 -23.13 0.62
CA LEU A 254 5.26 -22.33 0.75
C LEU A 254 4.97 -20.83 0.62
N ASN A 255 4.14 -20.44 -0.35
CA ASN A 255 3.71 -19.06 -0.53
C ASN A 255 2.92 -18.54 0.68
N LYS A 256 2.02 -19.35 1.24
CA LYS A 256 1.28 -19.00 2.47
C LYS A 256 2.20 -18.83 3.67
N GLU A 257 3.21 -19.69 3.81
CA GLU A 257 4.23 -19.58 4.86
C GLU A 257 5.04 -18.29 4.74
N ALA A 258 5.56 -17.98 3.55
CA ALA A 258 6.29 -16.74 3.28
C ALA A 258 5.44 -15.48 3.53
N ARG A 259 4.18 -15.49 3.09
CA ARG A 259 3.24 -14.40 3.34
C ARG A 259 2.94 -14.23 4.84
N SER A 260 2.78 -15.34 5.56
CA SER A 260 2.51 -15.34 7.00
C SER A 260 3.70 -14.80 7.80
N ALA A 261 4.93 -15.22 7.47
CA ALA A 261 6.15 -14.71 8.07
C ALA A 261 6.26 -13.19 7.92
N ARG A 262 6.10 -12.67 6.69
CA ARG A 262 6.10 -11.22 6.44
C ARG A 262 5.01 -10.49 7.21
N GLN A 263 3.80 -11.06 7.28
CA GLN A 263 2.70 -10.43 8.03
C GLN A 263 3.01 -10.36 9.54
N LYS A 264 3.63 -11.39 10.11
CA LYS A 264 4.05 -11.40 11.52
C LYS A 264 5.12 -10.33 11.77
N TYR A 265 6.15 -10.27 10.94
CA TYR A 265 7.18 -9.21 10.98
C TYR A 265 6.54 -7.82 10.96
N ARG A 266 5.72 -7.53 9.95
CA ARG A 266 5.08 -6.22 9.77
C ARG A 266 4.26 -5.80 10.99
N ARG A 267 3.43 -6.72 11.51
CA ARG A 267 2.62 -6.47 12.72
C ARG A 267 3.49 -6.23 13.94
N ASN A 268 4.57 -6.99 14.09
CA ASN A 268 5.53 -6.79 15.18
C ASN A 268 6.18 -5.42 15.10
N SER A 269 6.66 -5.01 13.92
CA SER A 269 7.27 -3.71 13.67
C SER A 269 6.35 -2.55 14.07
N ASP A 270 5.08 -2.61 13.61
CA ASP A 270 4.08 -1.59 13.91
C ASP A 270 3.77 -1.56 15.43
N SER A 271 3.60 -2.73 16.04
CA SER A 271 3.28 -2.87 17.48
C SER A 271 4.44 -2.46 18.39
N ALA A 272 5.67 -2.68 17.94
CA ALA A 272 6.88 -2.31 18.66
C ALA A 272 7.02 -0.80 18.75
N TYR A 273 6.69 -0.07 17.67
CA TYR A 273 6.87 1.38 17.61
C TYR A 273 5.68 2.19 18.13
N GLU A 274 4.45 1.67 18.00
CA GLU A 274 3.22 2.39 18.36
C GLU A 274 3.21 2.94 19.81
N PRO A 275 3.61 2.18 20.86
CA PRO A 275 3.66 2.69 22.22
C PRO A 275 4.61 3.88 22.41
N LEU A 276 5.74 3.88 21.70
CA LEU A 276 6.74 4.94 21.77
C LEU A 276 6.20 6.23 21.18
N SER A 277 5.63 6.14 19.97
CA SER A 277 5.03 7.27 19.28
C SER A 277 3.85 7.86 20.06
N GLN A 278 3.00 7.01 20.63
CA GLN A 278 1.86 7.45 21.45
C GLN A 278 2.32 8.16 22.72
N LEU A 279 3.30 7.59 23.45
CA LEU A 279 3.81 8.19 24.67
C LEU A 279 4.56 9.48 24.38
N GLY A 280 5.40 9.51 23.34
CA GLY A 280 6.09 10.72 22.87
C GLY A 280 5.12 11.85 22.55
N ALA A 281 4.02 11.57 21.83
CA ALA A 281 2.97 12.55 21.54
C ALA A 281 2.27 13.06 22.82
N ILE A 282 2.03 12.19 23.80
CA ILE A 282 1.46 12.58 25.10
C ILE A 282 2.39 13.53 25.84
N LEU A 283 3.69 13.22 25.91
CA LEU A 283 4.67 14.06 26.59
C LEU A 283 4.81 15.42 25.91
N LEU A 284 4.94 15.43 24.58
CA LEU A 284 5.03 16.65 23.77
C LEU A 284 3.84 17.61 24.00
N GLN A 285 2.63 17.07 24.16
CA GLN A 285 1.40 17.86 24.32
C GLN A 285 1.01 18.11 25.79
N THR A 286 1.85 17.71 26.75
CA THR A 286 1.61 17.99 28.18
C THR A 286 1.42 19.48 28.48
N PRO A 287 2.20 20.42 27.91
CA PRO A 287 1.97 21.85 28.13
C PRO A 287 0.60 22.34 27.68
N MET A 288 0.04 21.77 26.60
CA MET A 288 -1.32 22.10 26.14
C MET A 288 -2.38 21.66 27.16
N LEU A 289 -2.18 20.50 27.79
CA LEU A 289 -3.06 20.01 28.85
C LEU A 289 -2.96 20.85 30.13
N ILE A 290 -1.79 21.40 30.44
CA ILE A 290 -1.63 22.34 31.57
C ILE A 290 -2.37 23.65 31.26
N ASN A 291 -2.21 24.21 30.06
CA ASN A 291 -2.81 25.49 29.71
C ASN A 291 -4.37 25.49 29.74
N ILE A 292 -4.99 24.32 29.56
CA ILE A 292 -6.45 24.19 29.58
C ILE A 292 -7.05 24.14 31.00
N GLU A 293 -6.22 24.05 32.06
CA GLU A 293 -6.64 23.85 33.45
C GLU A 293 -7.74 24.82 33.90
N ASN A 294 -7.55 26.11 33.64
CA ASN A 294 -8.49 27.15 34.06
C ASN A 294 -9.86 27.01 33.37
N GLN A 295 -9.87 26.57 32.12
CA GLN A 295 -11.11 26.28 31.39
C GLN A 295 -11.82 25.06 31.98
N LEU A 296 -11.08 24.03 32.41
CA LEU A 296 -11.68 22.87 33.06
C LEU A 296 -12.27 23.23 34.43
N LYS A 297 -11.58 24.08 35.18
CA LYS A 297 -12.08 24.60 36.47
C LYS A 297 -13.36 25.43 36.30
N SER A 298 -13.44 26.25 35.26
CA SER A 298 -14.64 27.08 35.00
C SER A 298 -15.89 26.26 34.64
N ILE A 299 -15.76 24.98 34.26
CA ILE A 299 -16.93 24.12 34.00
C ILE A 299 -17.82 24.03 35.24
N LYS A 300 -17.27 24.09 36.46
CA LYS A 300 -18.06 24.04 37.69
C LYS A 300 -19.05 25.21 37.76
N SER A 301 -18.57 26.44 37.61
CA SER A 301 -19.43 27.63 37.64
C SER A 301 -20.40 27.63 36.45
N VAL A 302 -19.97 27.17 35.27
CA VAL A 302 -20.86 27.01 34.11
C VAL A 302 -22.03 26.04 34.40
N ILE A 303 -21.80 24.97 35.17
CA ILE A 303 -22.88 24.03 35.56
C ILE A 303 -23.82 24.64 36.62
N GLU A 304 -23.29 25.46 37.53
CA GLU A 304 -24.03 26.01 38.67
C GLU A 304 -24.81 27.30 38.32
N GLU A 305 -24.27 28.14 37.43
CA GLU A 305 -24.73 29.52 37.22
C GLU A 305 -25.42 29.75 35.86
N GLU A 306 -25.08 28.99 34.81
CA GLU A 306 -25.62 29.20 33.47
C GLU A 306 -26.89 28.37 33.18
N GLN A 307 -27.68 28.82 32.21
CA GLN A 307 -28.82 28.06 31.69
C GLN A 307 -28.35 26.74 31.04
N PRO A 308 -29.09 25.62 31.18
CA PRO A 308 -28.65 24.29 30.74
C PRO A 308 -28.18 24.22 29.28
N ASP A 309 -28.86 24.89 28.37
CA ASP A 309 -28.50 24.89 26.94
C ASP A 309 -27.20 25.68 26.66
N SER A 310 -27.00 26.82 27.33
CA SER A 310 -25.76 27.62 27.26
C SER A 310 -24.60 26.83 27.87
N ALA A 311 -24.80 26.28 29.06
CA ALA A 311 -23.82 25.45 29.76
C ALA A 311 -23.37 24.27 28.89
N MET A 312 -24.32 23.60 28.22
CA MET A 312 -23.99 22.50 27.31
C MET A 312 -23.12 22.93 26.13
N GLN A 313 -23.39 24.10 25.53
CA GLN A 313 -22.59 24.62 24.41
C GLN A 313 -21.16 24.92 24.88
N ARG A 314 -21.02 25.60 26.01
CA ARG A 314 -19.71 25.96 26.54
C ARG A 314 -18.87 24.76 26.96
N ILE A 315 -19.49 23.77 27.62
CA ILE A 315 -18.81 22.51 27.93
C ILE A 315 -18.41 21.77 26.65
N LYS A 316 -19.21 21.86 25.58
CA LYS A 316 -18.87 21.25 24.27
C LYS A 316 -17.66 21.91 23.61
N GLU A 317 -17.50 23.22 23.74
CA GLU A 317 -16.30 23.91 23.23
C GLU A 317 -15.05 23.43 23.97
N ILE A 318 -15.11 23.36 25.30
CA ILE A 318 -13.99 22.90 26.14
C ILE A 318 -13.67 21.42 25.87
N GLU A 319 -14.69 20.54 25.73
CA GLU A 319 -14.49 19.12 25.40
C GLU A 319 -13.88 18.93 24.00
N SER A 320 -14.16 19.86 23.06
CA SER A 320 -13.59 19.84 21.71
C SER A 320 -12.10 20.18 21.74
N SER A 321 -11.71 21.22 22.48
CA SER A 321 -10.30 21.58 22.69
C SER A 321 -9.50 20.43 23.34
N LEU A 322 -10.07 19.77 24.35
CA LEU A 322 -9.49 18.56 24.94
C LEU A 322 -9.34 17.41 23.94
N GLY A 323 -10.24 17.31 22.95
CA GLY A 323 -10.22 16.25 21.96
C GLY A 323 -9.00 16.26 21.04
N SER A 324 -8.31 17.39 20.95
CA SER A 324 -7.10 17.56 20.13
C SER A 324 -5.82 17.20 20.89
N ILE A 325 -5.91 16.95 22.20
CA ILE A 325 -4.76 16.68 23.08
C ILE A 325 -4.56 15.16 23.23
N ALA A 326 -3.35 14.70 22.94
CA ALA A 326 -2.94 13.31 23.05
C ALA A 326 -3.14 12.78 24.49
N GLY A 327 -3.79 11.62 24.58
CA GLY A 327 -4.10 10.97 25.85
C GLY A 327 -5.18 11.64 26.70
N ALA A 328 -5.82 12.74 26.26
CA ALA A 328 -6.86 13.43 27.05
C ALA A 328 -8.27 12.82 26.93
N SER A 329 -8.43 11.72 26.18
CA SER A 329 -9.71 11.03 25.97
C SER A 329 -10.43 10.61 27.27
N PRO A 330 -9.76 10.06 28.30
CA PRO A 330 -10.41 9.73 29.57
C PRO A 330 -11.03 10.94 30.28
N ILE A 331 -10.33 12.08 30.22
CA ILE A 331 -10.77 13.37 30.78
C ILE A 331 -11.98 13.89 29.99
N LYS A 332 -11.84 13.98 28.66
CA LYS A 332 -12.92 14.38 27.74
C LYS A 332 -14.18 13.55 27.93
N SER A 333 -14.05 12.24 28.12
CA SER A 333 -15.17 11.33 28.33
C SER A 333 -16.00 11.71 29.56
N LYS A 334 -15.36 12.15 30.66
CA LYS A 334 -16.07 12.60 31.87
C LYS A 334 -16.78 13.92 31.65
N PHE A 335 -16.15 14.90 31.00
CA PHE A 335 -16.81 16.18 30.70
C PHE A 335 -17.96 16.03 29.69
N SER A 336 -17.85 15.09 28.75
CA SER A 336 -18.96 14.74 27.86
C SER A 336 -20.14 14.14 28.60
N LYS A 337 -19.89 13.33 29.65
CA LYS A 337 -20.94 12.83 30.54
C LYS A 337 -21.55 13.94 31.39
N ALA A 338 -20.74 14.88 31.89
CA ALA A 338 -21.23 16.05 32.61
C ALA A 338 -22.17 16.89 31.74
N ARG A 339 -21.76 17.17 30.49
CA ARG A 339 -22.61 17.85 29.50
C ARG A 339 -23.92 17.12 29.23
N ARG A 340 -23.85 15.80 29.02
CA ARG A 340 -25.05 14.98 28.73
C ARG A 340 -26.04 14.95 29.90
N ALA A 341 -25.57 15.08 31.14
CA ALA A 341 -26.44 15.14 32.31
C ALA A 341 -27.32 16.40 32.36
N LEU A 342 -26.93 17.47 31.65
CA LEU A 342 -27.72 18.70 31.51
C LEU A 342 -28.73 18.65 30.37
N LYS A 343 -28.78 17.57 29.59
CA LYS A 343 -29.62 17.47 28.38
C LYS A 343 -31.08 17.17 28.71
N GLY A 344 -31.99 17.92 28.08
CA GLY A 344 -33.42 17.62 28.05
C GLY A 344 -34.24 18.39 29.08
N LYS A 345 -35.51 18.00 29.26
CA LYS A 345 -36.50 18.76 30.04
C LYS A 345 -36.26 18.74 31.57
N LYS A 346 -35.41 17.85 32.08
CA LYS A 346 -35.05 17.73 33.50
C LYS A 346 -33.53 17.59 33.65
N PRO A 347 -32.77 18.70 33.61
CA PRO A 347 -31.32 18.70 33.80
C PRO A 347 -30.94 18.14 35.18
N ASN A 348 -29.94 17.26 35.23
CA ASN A 348 -29.43 16.71 36.47
C ASN A 348 -28.07 17.35 36.82
N VAL A 349 -28.14 18.47 37.54
CA VAL A 349 -26.97 19.28 37.94
C VAL A 349 -26.05 18.51 38.87
N GLU A 350 -26.58 17.75 39.82
CA GLU A 350 -25.79 16.95 40.77
C GLU A 350 -24.93 15.90 40.05
N ASN A 351 -25.52 15.16 39.11
CA ASN A 351 -24.77 14.21 38.29
C ASN A 351 -23.77 14.90 37.37
N ALA A 352 -24.08 16.09 36.85
CA ALA A 352 -23.14 16.88 36.06
C ALA A 352 -21.91 17.26 36.88
N LEU A 353 -22.11 17.77 38.11
CA LEU A 353 -21.03 18.10 39.05
C LEU A 353 -20.21 16.88 39.46
N LYS A 354 -20.86 15.73 39.72
CA LYS A 354 -20.17 14.47 40.00
C LYS A 354 -19.27 14.04 38.84
N HIS A 355 -19.73 14.18 37.60
CA HIS A 355 -18.92 13.87 36.43
C HIS A 355 -17.78 14.87 36.24
N TRP A 356 -17.98 16.16 36.51
CA TRP A 356 -16.94 17.18 36.52
C TRP A 356 -15.85 16.86 37.55
N GLN A 357 -16.21 16.55 38.81
CA GLN A 357 -15.26 16.16 39.86
C GLN A 357 -14.42 14.95 39.45
N ASN A 358 -15.07 13.92 38.90
CA ASN A 358 -14.36 12.74 38.39
C ASN A 358 -13.43 13.08 37.22
N GLY A 359 -13.81 14.01 36.35
CA GLY A 359 -12.96 14.50 35.26
C GLY A 359 -11.73 15.24 35.78
N MET A 360 -11.91 16.12 36.77
CA MET A 360 -10.81 16.86 37.42
C MET A 360 -9.88 15.93 38.20
N ALA A 361 -10.40 14.90 38.87
CA ALA A 361 -9.57 13.90 39.54
C ALA A 361 -8.64 13.17 38.56
N ILE A 362 -9.16 12.75 37.40
CA ILE A 362 -8.35 12.13 36.33
C ILE A 362 -7.35 13.15 35.76
N TYR A 363 -7.77 14.40 35.58
CA TYR A 363 -6.88 15.47 35.11
C TYR A 363 -5.65 15.63 36.01
N PHE A 364 -5.82 15.74 37.32
CA PHE A 364 -4.71 15.90 38.25
C PHE A 364 -3.81 14.66 38.30
N GLN A 365 -4.40 13.45 38.21
CA GLN A 365 -3.62 12.22 38.07
C GLN A 365 -2.76 12.23 36.81
N GLU A 366 -3.32 12.65 35.67
CA GLU A 366 -2.60 12.75 34.40
C GLU A 366 -1.48 13.78 34.44
N ILE A 367 -1.72 14.97 35.01
CA ILE A 367 -0.71 16.02 35.11
C ILE A 367 0.48 15.58 35.96
N ASN A 368 0.23 14.93 37.11
CA ASN A 368 1.28 14.52 38.04
C ASN A 368 2.34 13.64 37.37
N TRP A 369 1.93 12.55 36.74
CA TRP A 369 2.90 11.65 36.09
C TRP A 369 3.48 12.26 34.81
N ARG A 370 2.70 13.04 34.03
CA ARG A 370 3.19 13.64 32.79
C ARG A 370 4.28 14.68 33.03
N GLN A 371 4.17 15.49 34.07
CA GLN A 371 5.20 16.48 34.42
C GLN A 371 6.53 15.81 34.80
N LEU A 372 6.47 14.73 35.59
CA LEU A 372 7.67 13.93 35.91
C LEU A 372 8.24 13.29 34.64
N ALA A 373 7.39 12.68 33.80
CA ALA A 373 7.79 12.05 32.56
C ALA A 373 8.44 13.02 31.55
N VAL A 374 7.98 14.26 31.49
CA VAL A 374 8.58 15.29 30.63
C VAL A 374 10.02 15.58 31.05
N ASN A 375 10.33 15.55 32.34
CA ASN A 375 11.66 15.84 32.85
C ASN A 375 12.59 14.61 32.79
N GLU A 376 12.09 13.42 33.14
CA GLU A 376 12.92 12.22 33.31
C GLU A 376 12.93 11.29 32.08
N LEU A 377 11.83 11.23 31.32
CA LEU A 377 11.64 10.24 30.25
C LEU A 377 11.62 10.84 28.84
N ALA A 378 11.26 12.11 28.65
CA ALA A 378 11.10 12.69 27.31
C ALA A 378 12.38 12.58 26.46
N GLN A 379 13.54 12.91 27.03
CA GLN A 379 14.81 12.84 26.28
C GLN A 379 15.26 11.40 26.00
N PRO A 380 15.30 10.46 26.98
CA PRO A 380 15.60 9.06 26.70
C PRO A 380 14.64 8.43 25.69
N LEU A 381 13.34 8.72 25.80
CA LEU A 381 12.33 8.22 24.87
C LEU A 381 12.53 8.78 23.46
N ALA A 382 12.85 10.07 23.33
CA ALA A 382 13.12 10.69 22.03
C ALA A 382 14.38 10.11 21.36
N ASN A 383 15.44 9.85 22.12
CA ASN A 383 16.66 9.21 21.61
C ASN A 383 16.35 7.78 21.12
N TYR A 384 15.59 7.02 21.91
CA TYR A 384 15.18 5.67 21.55
C TYR A 384 14.22 5.65 20.35
N GLU A 385 13.29 6.61 20.27
CA GLU A 385 12.41 6.76 19.12
C GLU A 385 13.23 7.10 17.86
N LEU A 386 14.20 8.03 17.95
CA LEU A 386 15.04 8.41 16.81
C LEU A 386 15.82 7.22 16.24
N LEU A 387 16.34 6.33 17.10
CA LEU A 387 17.03 5.11 16.71
C LEU A 387 16.13 4.16 15.89
N LEU A 388 14.83 4.11 16.20
CA LEU A 388 13.89 3.17 15.60
C LEU A 388 13.06 3.76 14.46
N LYS A 389 12.92 5.08 14.42
CA LYS A 389 11.98 5.81 13.54
C LYS A 389 12.13 5.47 12.07
N ASP A 390 13.37 5.42 11.59
CA ASP A 390 13.68 5.21 10.17
C ASP A 390 13.85 3.72 9.80
N SER A 391 13.62 2.81 10.75
CA SER A 391 13.72 1.36 10.57
C SER A 391 12.44 0.65 11.05
N ILE A 392 12.38 0.17 12.30
CA ILE A 392 11.21 -0.52 12.88
C ILE A 392 9.95 0.37 12.85
N GLY A 393 10.12 1.67 13.04
CA GLY A 393 9.07 2.67 12.99
C GLY A 393 8.72 3.19 11.60
N LEU A 394 9.42 2.77 10.54
CA LEU A 394 9.33 3.40 9.22
C LEU A 394 7.92 3.35 8.63
N ARG A 395 7.24 2.22 8.80
CA ARG A 395 5.86 2.00 8.32
C ARG A 395 4.86 2.97 8.97
N MET A 396 5.13 3.43 10.18
CA MET A 396 4.26 4.32 10.96
C MET A 396 4.54 5.81 10.71
N GLN A 397 5.56 6.14 9.90
CA GLN A 397 5.86 7.52 9.56
C GLN A 397 4.81 8.11 8.61
N LYS A 398 4.69 9.44 8.59
CA LYS A 398 3.76 10.12 7.67
C LYS A 398 4.19 10.00 6.22
N LYS A 399 5.50 10.04 5.98
CA LYS A 399 6.13 9.97 4.66
C LYS A 399 7.52 9.38 4.76
N LEU A 400 8.00 8.82 3.66
CA LEU A 400 9.41 8.44 3.51
C LEU A 400 10.29 9.69 3.53
N ASN A 401 11.49 9.58 4.09
CA ASN A 401 12.51 10.59 3.88
C ASN A 401 13.02 10.54 2.42
N LYS A 402 13.82 11.52 2.02
CA LYS A 402 14.24 11.66 0.62
C LYS A 402 15.00 10.42 0.12
N ASP A 403 15.91 9.89 0.92
CA ASP A 403 16.76 8.78 0.50
C ASP A 403 15.99 7.46 0.45
N GLN A 404 15.13 7.21 1.44
CA GLN A 404 14.17 6.10 1.43
C GLN A 404 13.22 6.19 0.22
N ALA A 405 12.69 7.37 -0.09
CA ALA A 405 11.82 7.57 -1.25
C ALA A 405 12.53 7.27 -2.56
N LEU A 406 13.81 7.65 -2.69
CA LEU A 406 14.63 7.33 -3.86
C LEU A 406 14.90 5.83 -3.99
N ALA A 407 15.25 5.16 -2.88
CA ALA A 407 15.47 3.72 -2.87
C ALA A 407 14.19 2.94 -3.22
N VAL A 408 13.05 3.31 -2.62
CA VAL A 408 11.75 2.72 -2.94
C VAL A 408 11.35 3.00 -4.39
N ALA A 409 11.63 4.20 -4.92
CA ALA A 409 11.38 4.52 -6.33
C ALA A 409 12.18 3.61 -7.27
N THR A 410 13.44 3.33 -6.95
CA THR A 410 14.29 2.39 -7.72
C THR A 410 13.68 0.99 -7.72
N CYS A 411 13.39 0.42 -6.55
CA CYS A 411 12.78 -0.91 -6.43
C CYS A 411 11.41 -0.99 -7.13
N LYS A 412 10.56 0.05 -7.02
CA LYS A 412 9.24 0.08 -7.68
C LYS A 412 9.31 0.21 -9.20
N SER A 413 10.49 0.49 -9.75
CA SER A 413 10.67 0.66 -11.20
C SER A 413 11.02 -0.64 -11.91
N SER A 414 11.47 -1.67 -11.18
CA SER A 414 11.67 -3.01 -11.74
C SER A 414 10.35 -3.74 -11.95
N HIS A 415 10.30 -4.54 -13.03
CA HIS A 415 9.19 -5.44 -13.30
C HIS A 415 9.21 -6.61 -12.31
N GLU A 416 8.04 -6.97 -11.79
CA GLU A 416 7.86 -8.12 -10.92
C GLU A 416 6.94 -9.12 -11.63
N ASP A 417 7.46 -10.32 -11.89
CA ASP A 417 6.65 -11.41 -12.41
C ASP A 417 5.81 -12.01 -11.27
N ILE A 418 4.50 -11.97 -11.44
CA ILE A 418 3.52 -12.51 -10.51
C ILE A 418 2.68 -13.64 -11.13
N SER A 419 3.05 -14.10 -12.34
CA SER A 419 2.29 -15.09 -13.10
C SER A 419 2.10 -16.41 -12.35
N LEU A 420 3.08 -16.83 -11.57
CA LEU A 420 3.06 -18.05 -10.76
C LEU A 420 1.99 -18.05 -9.65
N PHE A 421 1.44 -16.88 -9.31
CA PHE A 421 0.44 -16.73 -8.27
C PHE A 421 -1.01 -16.77 -8.80
N PHE A 422 -1.21 -16.89 -10.11
CA PHE A 422 -2.53 -16.91 -10.78
C PHE A 422 -2.81 -18.25 -11.42
#